data_AF-A0A183ITG4-F1
#
_entry.id   AF-A0A183ITG4-F1
#
_cell.length_a   1.000
_cell.length_b   1.000
_cell.length_c   1.000
_cell.angle_alpha   90.00
_cell.angle_beta   90.00
_cell.angle_gamma   90.00
#
_symmetry.space_group_name_H-M   'P 1'
#
loop_
_entity.id
_entity.type
_entity.pdbx_description
1 polymer ?
#
loop_
_entity_poly.entity_id
_entity_poly.type
_entity_poly.pdbx_seq_one_letter_code
_entity_poly.pdbx_strand_id
1 'polypeptide(L)'
;MQKLKSDNVDTALDALLKIDALLKDPLKRSELTGHVDQLITAICCQLRIVRETHLNDESMNCKEMEKLCKDLLLVLLSLLEIDPLATEVTENPLRCLIAELIIFMVEKRLEKFANAFAIQRSVNVVVLSLIEHTDKTACGLALLRLLMSSLKDLKRCDTFRELTLKTF
;
A
#
# COMPACT_ATOMS: atom_id res chain seq x y z
N MET A 1 -4.97 15.28 -2.37
CA MET A 1 -4.85 13.99 -1.65
C MET A 1 -6.06 13.62 -0.77
N GLN A 2 -6.85 14.54 -0.19
CA GLN A 2 -8.00 14.17 0.67
C GLN A 2 -9.08 13.32 -0.03
N LYS A 3 -9.39 13.61 -1.30
CA LYS A 3 -10.39 12.85 -2.09
C LYS A 3 -10.01 11.38 -2.31
N LEU A 4 -8.71 11.06 -2.25
CA LEU A 4 -8.21 9.70 -2.38
C LEU A 4 -8.49 8.83 -1.15
N LYS A 5 -8.72 9.47 0.02
CA LYS A 5 -9.05 8.78 1.28
C LYS A 5 -10.56 8.63 1.48
N SER A 6 -11.34 8.76 0.41
CA SER A 6 -12.79 8.71 0.48
C SER A 6 -13.26 7.26 0.54
N ASP A 7 -14.26 7.00 1.38
CA ASP A 7 -15.00 5.72 1.40
C ASP A 7 -15.91 5.56 0.17
N ASN A 8 -16.14 6.65 -0.58
CA ASN A 8 -16.80 6.59 -1.88
C ASN A 8 -15.79 6.20 -2.96
N VAL A 9 -16.04 5.04 -3.57
CA VAL A 9 -15.15 4.39 -4.54
C VAL A 9 -15.03 5.21 -5.82
N ASP A 10 -16.12 5.79 -6.33
CA ASP A 10 -16.09 6.65 -7.51
C ASP A 10 -15.25 7.90 -7.27
N THR A 11 -15.37 8.49 -6.06
CA THR A 11 -14.57 9.65 -5.67
C THR A 11 -13.07 9.31 -5.60
N ALA A 12 -12.74 8.12 -5.09
CA ALA A 12 -11.36 7.63 -5.04
C ALA A 12 -10.81 7.33 -6.46
N LEU A 13 -11.61 6.70 -7.33
CA LEU A 13 -11.26 6.43 -8.73
C LEU A 13 -11.02 7.73 -9.50
N ASP A 14 -11.88 8.72 -9.38
CA ASP A 14 -11.71 10.04 -10.02
C ASP A 14 -10.45 10.76 -9.52
N ALA A 15 -10.12 10.61 -8.24
CA ALA A 15 -8.89 11.15 -7.68
C ALA A 15 -7.65 10.43 -8.25
N LEU A 16 -7.69 9.10 -8.37
CA LEU A 16 -6.62 8.30 -8.96
C LEU A 16 -6.38 8.64 -10.42
N LEU A 17 -7.44 8.77 -11.23
CA LEU A 17 -7.35 9.15 -12.63
C LEU A 17 -6.64 10.49 -12.82
N LYS A 18 -6.91 11.46 -11.94
CA LYS A 18 -6.23 12.77 -11.96
C LYS A 18 -4.76 12.63 -11.61
N ILE A 19 -4.42 11.83 -10.61
CA ILE A 19 -3.03 11.60 -10.19
C ILE A 19 -2.26 10.85 -11.30
N ASP A 20 -2.85 9.82 -11.89
CA ASP A 20 -2.27 9.07 -13.01
C ASP A 20 -2.00 9.99 -14.21
N ALA A 21 -2.93 10.90 -14.53
CA ALA A 21 -2.72 11.91 -15.57
C ALA A 21 -1.55 12.87 -15.25
N LEU A 22 -1.40 13.28 -13.98
CA LEU A 22 -0.26 14.11 -13.54
C LEU A 22 1.07 13.35 -13.62
N LEU A 23 1.08 12.06 -13.25
CA LEU A 23 2.25 11.20 -13.37
C LEU A 23 2.64 10.96 -14.82
N LYS A 24 1.68 10.92 -15.75
CA LYS A 24 1.99 10.70 -17.18
C LYS A 24 2.51 11.96 -17.87
N ASP A 25 2.08 13.15 -17.47
CA ASP A 25 2.45 14.45 -18.06
C ASP A 25 3.78 14.99 -17.50
N PRO A 26 4.90 14.96 -18.26
CA PRO A 26 6.22 15.37 -17.75
C PRO A 26 6.29 16.80 -17.23
N LEU A 27 5.44 17.70 -17.76
CA LEU A 27 5.41 19.11 -17.35
C LEU A 27 4.68 19.30 -16.02
N LYS A 28 3.79 18.38 -15.65
CA LYS A 28 3.01 18.43 -14.41
C LYS A 28 3.56 17.53 -13.32
N ARG A 29 4.46 16.60 -13.65
CA ARG A 29 5.16 15.76 -12.66
C ARG A 29 5.87 16.59 -11.58
N SER A 30 6.36 17.78 -11.92
CA SER A 30 6.99 18.68 -10.93
C SER A 30 6.02 19.17 -9.85
N GLU A 31 4.71 19.13 -10.09
CA GLU A 31 3.70 19.45 -9.07
C GLU A 31 3.57 18.34 -8.01
N LEU A 32 4.08 17.14 -8.27
CA LEU A 32 4.08 16.02 -7.33
C LEU A 32 5.33 15.99 -6.45
N THR A 33 6.40 16.67 -6.85
CA THR A 33 7.62 16.86 -6.05
C THR A 33 7.26 17.59 -4.75
N GLY A 34 7.69 17.07 -3.61
CA GLY A 34 7.32 17.55 -2.27
C GLY A 34 5.99 17.00 -1.74
N HIS A 35 5.23 16.28 -2.56
CA HIS A 35 3.92 15.71 -2.19
C HIS A 35 3.88 14.18 -2.29
N VAL A 36 5.00 13.54 -2.62
CA VAL A 36 5.13 12.09 -2.81
C VAL A 36 4.72 11.32 -1.55
N ASP A 37 5.26 11.71 -0.40
CA ASP A 37 4.93 11.10 0.90
C ASP A 37 3.43 11.17 1.22
N GLN A 38 2.77 12.28 0.86
CA GLN A 38 1.34 12.47 1.08
C GLN A 38 0.51 11.58 0.16
N LEU A 39 0.98 11.38 -1.08
CA LEU A 39 0.35 10.47 -2.03
C LEU A 39 0.43 9.03 -1.55
N ILE A 40 1.63 8.55 -1.18
CA ILE A 40 1.80 7.19 -0.66
C ILE A 40 0.96 6.98 0.59
N THR A 41 0.96 7.92 1.53
CA THR A 41 0.12 7.84 2.73
C THR A 41 -1.37 7.78 2.40
N ALA A 42 -1.83 8.51 1.38
CA ALA A 42 -3.21 8.47 0.93
C ALA A 42 -3.56 7.13 0.27
N ILE A 43 -2.65 6.54 -0.51
CA ILE A 43 -2.83 5.21 -1.10
C ILE A 43 -2.88 4.14 0.00
N CYS A 44 -2.00 4.19 0.99
CA CYS A 44 -2.04 3.29 2.16
C CYS A 44 -3.38 3.39 2.90
N CYS A 45 -3.89 4.60 3.08
CA CYS A 45 -5.20 4.83 3.70
C CYS A 45 -6.31 4.17 2.88
N GLN A 46 -6.26 4.27 1.55
CA GLN A 46 -7.29 3.68 0.69
C GLN A 46 -7.22 2.15 0.66
N LEU A 47 -6.02 1.57 0.64
CA LEU A 47 -5.85 0.11 0.79
C LEU A 47 -6.43 -0.39 2.11
N ARG A 48 -6.27 0.39 3.20
CA ARG A 48 -6.88 0.08 4.49
C ARG A 48 -8.40 0.15 4.45
N ILE A 49 -8.99 1.21 3.87
CA ILE A 49 -10.44 1.35 3.69
C ILE A 49 -11.01 0.17 2.89
N VAL A 50 -10.34 -0.24 1.81
CA VAL A 50 -10.71 -1.44 1.05
C VAL A 50 -10.78 -2.66 1.96
N ARG A 51 -9.77 -2.91 2.79
CA ARG A 51 -9.77 -4.09 3.66
C ARG A 51 -10.75 -4.01 4.84
N GLU A 52 -10.84 -2.86 5.50
CA GLU A 52 -11.56 -2.73 6.76
C GLU A 52 -13.05 -2.45 6.54
N THR A 53 -13.40 -1.77 5.45
CA THR A 53 -14.79 -1.44 5.10
C THR A 53 -15.29 -2.33 3.98
N HIS A 54 -14.75 -2.20 2.75
CA HIS A 54 -15.37 -2.80 1.57
C HIS A 54 -15.31 -4.33 1.53
N LEU A 55 -14.19 -4.96 1.92
CA LEU A 55 -14.08 -6.42 1.93
C LEU A 55 -14.98 -7.10 2.99
N ASN A 56 -15.41 -6.35 4.01
CA ASN A 56 -16.38 -6.80 5.01
C ASN A 56 -17.83 -6.65 4.52
N ASP A 57 -18.09 -5.83 3.52
CA ASP A 57 -19.41 -5.63 2.94
C ASP A 57 -19.69 -6.73 1.89
N GLU A 58 -20.72 -7.55 2.15
CA GLU A 58 -21.15 -8.59 1.22
C GLU A 58 -21.93 -8.04 0.00
N SER A 59 -22.43 -6.81 0.10
CA SER A 59 -23.15 -6.10 -0.98
C SER A 59 -22.23 -5.28 -1.89
N MET A 60 -20.93 -5.26 -1.60
CA MET A 60 -19.89 -4.58 -2.35
C MET A 60 -19.89 -4.96 -3.84
N ASN A 61 -19.76 -3.96 -4.72
CA ASN A 61 -19.51 -4.19 -6.14
C ASN A 61 -18.08 -4.68 -6.38
N CYS A 62 -17.90 -6.00 -6.48
CA CYS A 62 -16.58 -6.63 -6.69
C CYS A 62 -15.84 -6.07 -7.91
N LYS A 63 -16.53 -5.73 -9.00
CA LYS A 63 -15.87 -5.23 -10.22
C LYS A 63 -15.26 -3.84 -10.02
N GLU A 64 -15.99 -2.95 -9.34
CA GLU A 64 -15.49 -1.61 -9.03
C GLU A 64 -14.35 -1.66 -8.02
N MET A 65 -14.42 -2.55 -7.02
CA MET A 65 -13.31 -2.70 -6.06
C MET A 65 -12.07 -3.29 -6.71
N GLU A 66 -12.24 -4.28 -7.59
CA GLU A 66 -11.12 -4.80 -8.37
C GLU A 66 -10.46 -3.70 -9.19
N LYS A 67 -11.27 -2.84 -9.83
CA LYS A 67 -10.77 -1.68 -10.58
C LYS A 67 -10.00 -0.72 -9.67
N LEU A 68 -10.57 -0.35 -8.52
CA LEU A 68 -9.91 0.52 -7.54
C LEU A 68 -8.56 -0.05 -7.08
N CYS A 69 -8.50 -1.34 -6.76
CA CYS A 69 -7.26 -2.00 -6.34
C CYS A 69 -6.21 -1.98 -7.46
N LYS A 70 -6.61 -2.27 -8.70
CA LYS A 70 -5.73 -2.21 -9.87
C LYS A 70 -5.20 -0.80 -10.10
N ASP A 71 -6.07 0.21 -10.05
CA ASP A 71 -5.71 1.61 -10.28
C ASP A 71 -4.79 2.15 -9.18
N LEU A 72 -5.01 1.77 -7.91
CA LEU A 72 -4.11 2.09 -6.79
C LEU A 72 -2.70 1.53 -7.03
N LEU A 73 -2.60 0.25 -7.40
CA LEU A 73 -1.31 -0.42 -7.65
C LEU A 73 -0.61 0.14 -8.90
N LEU A 74 -1.37 0.51 -9.94
CA LEU A 74 -0.83 1.09 -11.16
C LEU A 74 -0.25 2.50 -10.91
N VAL A 75 -0.95 3.33 -10.14
CA VAL A 75 -0.46 4.66 -9.75
C VAL A 75 0.81 4.55 -8.91
N LEU A 76 0.87 3.60 -7.98
CA LEU A 76 2.10 3.32 -7.21
C LEU A 76 3.26 2.93 -8.13
N LEU A 77 3.03 2.00 -9.06
CA LEU A 77 4.06 1.55 -9.98
C LEU A 77 4.57 2.71 -10.85
N SER A 78 3.65 3.50 -11.41
CA SER A 78 3.98 4.65 -12.25
C SER A 78 4.78 5.72 -11.51
N LEU A 79 4.52 5.89 -10.21
CA LEU A 79 5.28 6.79 -9.35
C LEU A 79 6.69 6.26 -9.06
N LEU A 80 6.82 4.96 -8.79
CA LEU A 80 8.09 4.33 -8.47
C LEU A 80 9.03 4.25 -9.67
N GLU A 81 8.50 4.17 -10.89
CA GLU A 81 9.29 4.22 -12.13
C GLU A 81 9.91 5.61 -12.42
N ILE A 82 9.54 6.64 -11.67
CA ILE A 82 10.09 7.99 -11.81
C ILE A 82 11.13 8.22 -10.70
N ASP A 83 12.40 7.93 -10.99
CA ASP A 83 13.54 8.01 -10.05
C ASP A 83 13.55 9.25 -9.13
N PRO A 84 13.38 10.51 -9.60
CA PRO A 84 13.40 11.66 -8.71
C PRO A 84 12.23 11.70 -7.72
N LEU A 85 11.09 11.07 -8.03
CA LEU A 85 9.96 10.94 -7.12
C LEU A 85 10.12 9.72 -6.20
N ALA A 86 10.61 8.60 -6.73
CA ALA A 86 10.81 7.36 -5.97
C ALA A 86 11.88 7.51 -4.87
N THR A 87 12.92 8.30 -5.13
CA THR A 87 13.98 8.60 -4.15
C THR A 87 13.57 9.65 -3.11
N GLU A 88 12.51 10.41 -3.35
CA GLU A 88 11.97 11.41 -2.42
C GLU A 88 11.24 10.75 -1.23
N VAL A 89 10.78 9.50 -1.40
CA VAL A 89 9.96 8.83 -0.40
C VAL A 89 10.73 8.61 0.89
N THR A 90 10.19 9.10 2.00
CA THR A 90 10.83 8.93 3.31
C THR A 90 10.54 7.57 3.94
N GLU A 91 11.32 7.21 4.97
CA GLU A 91 11.24 5.91 5.67
C GLU A 91 9.81 5.59 6.17
N ASN A 92 9.07 6.58 6.66
CA ASN A 92 7.78 6.35 7.32
C ASN A 92 6.68 5.93 6.31
N PRO A 93 6.44 6.66 5.20
CA PRO A 93 5.51 6.22 4.15
C PRO A 93 5.93 4.90 3.51
N LEU A 94 7.23 4.65 3.29
CA LEU A 94 7.71 3.35 2.80
C LEU A 94 7.34 2.22 3.75
N ARG A 95 7.61 2.38 5.05
CA ARG A 95 7.25 1.39 6.07
C ARG A 95 5.74 1.11 6.08
N CYS A 96 4.94 2.17 5.99
CA CYS A 96 3.48 2.03 5.93
C CYS A 96 3.05 1.28 4.67
N LEU A 97 3.61 1.63 3.51
CA LEU A 97 3.26 1.03 2.23
C LEU A 97 3.63 -0.46 2.19
N ILE A 98 4.85 -0.80 2.59
CA ILE A 98 5.31 -2.19 2.66
C ILE A 98 4.40 -3.01 3.58
N ALA A 99 4.04 -2.48 4.76
CA ALA A 99 3.15 -3.15 5.69
C ALA A 99 1.76 -3.40 5.07
N GLU A 100 1.15 -2.37 4.49
CA GLU A 100 -0.19 -2.50 3.89
C GLU A 100 -0.17 -3.44 2.68
N LEU A 101 0.89 -3.44 1.85
CA LEU A 101 1.03 -4.37 0.72
C LEU A 101 1.20 -5.83 1.18
N ILE A 102 1.98 -6.08 2.25
CA ILE A 102 2.12 -7.43 2.83
C ILE A 102 0.78 -7.93 3.36
N ILE A 103 0.06 -7.11 4.12
CA ILE A 103 -1.26 -7.48 4.66
C ILE A 103 -2.23 -7.74 3.50
N PHE A 104 -2.20 -6.89 2.47
CA PHE A 104 -3.05 -7.04 1.30
C PHE A 104 -2.72 -8.32 0.51
N MET A 105 -1.46 -8.75 0.45
CA MET A 105 -1.05 -10.00 -0.22
C MET A 105 -1.63 -11.25 0.45
N VAL A 106 -1.72 -11.27 1.78
CA VAL A 106 -2.23 -12.40 2.56
C VAL A 106 -3.73 -12.31 2.87
N GLU A 107 -4.41 -11.29 2.37
CA GLU A 107 -5.83 -11.04 2.61
C GLU A 107 -6.71 -12.05 1.84
N LYS A 108 -7.19 -13.07 2.54
CA LYS A 108 -8.03 -14.14 1.97
C LYS A 108 -9.35 -13.61 1.41
N ARG A 109 -9.88 -12.51 1.96
CA ARG A 109 -11.14 -11.92 1.45
C ARG A 109 -11.02 -11.38 0.02
N LEU A 110 -9.80 -11.20 -0.50
CA LEU A 110 -9.59 -10.88 -1.91
C LEU A 110 -9.99 -12.02 -2.86
N GLU A 111 -10.12 -13.27 -2.38
CA GLU A 111 -10.60 -14.40 -3.20
C GLU A 111 -12.02 -14.20 -3.73
N LYS A 112 -12.79 -13.26 -3.16
CA LYS A 112 -14.09 -12.81 -3.70
C LYS A 112 -13.97 -12.16 -5.08
N PHE A 113 -12.78 -11.70 -5.46
CA PHE A 113 -12.49 -11.08 -6.75
C PHE A 113 -12.17 -12.13 -7.81
N ALA A 114 -12.74 -11.97 -9.01
CA ALA A 114 -12.48 -12.84 -10.15
C ALA A 114 -10.98 -12.83 -10.55
N ASN A 115 -10.32 -11.69 -10.35
CA ASN A 115 -8.90 -11.51 -10.70
C ASN A 115 -7.98 -11.41 -9.46
N ALA A 116 -8.33 -12.05 -8.34
CA ALA A 116 -7.57 -12.00 -7.09
C ALA A 116 -6.07 -12.30 -7.29
N PHE A 117 -5.76 -13.36 -8.06
CA PHE A 117 -4.37 -13.74 -8.35
C PHE A 117 -3.60 -12.68 -9.14
N ALA A 118 -4.25 -12.00 -10.08
CA ALA A 118 -3.62 -10.92 -10.84
C ALA A 118 -3.31 -9.73 -9.93
N ILE A 119 -4.21 -9.40 -9.01
CA ILE A 119 -3.99 -8.34 -8.01
C ILE A 119 -2.80 -8.70 -7.10
N GLN A 120 -2.73 -9.93 -6.59
CA GLN A 120 -1.58 -10.39 -5.80
C GLN A 120 -0.27 -10.31 -6.58
N ARG A 121 -0.28 -10.68 -7.87
CA ARG A 121 0.90 -10.54 -8.74
C ARG A 121 1.29 -9.07 -8.91
N SER A 122 0.34 -8.17 -9.11
CA SER A 122 0.60 -6.73 -9.20
C SER A 122 1.19 -6.18 -7.90
N VAL A 123 0.74 -6.64 -6.74
CA VAL A 123 1.35 -6.28 -5.45
C VAL A 123 2.83 -6.68 -5.42
N ASN A 124 3.16 -7.90 -5.84
CA ASN A 124 4.56 -8.35 -5.91
C ASN A 124 5.42 -7.47 -6.81
N VAL A 125 4.90 -7.07 -7.98
CA VAL A 125 5.60 -6.17 -8.90
C VAL A 125 5.84 -4.81 -8.25
N VAL A 126 4.83 -4.24 -7.56
CA VAL A 126 4.98 -2.97 -6.83
C VAL A 126 6.02 -3.08 -5.71
N VAL A 127 6.02 -4.17 -4.95
CA VAL A 127 7.02 -4.39 -3.88
C VAL A 127 8.43 -4.48 -4.46
N LEU A 128 8.62 -5.19 -5.57
CA LEU A 128 9.92 -5.28 -6.25
C LEU A 128 10.37 -3.92 -6.77
N SER A 129 9.48 -3.18 -7.45
CA SER A 129 9.75 -1.82 -7.94
C SER A 129 10.11 -0.87 -6.79
N LEU A 130 9.43 -1.00 -5.65
CA LEU A 130 9.75 -0.22 -4.45
C LEU A 130 11.17 -0.48 -3.96
N ILE A 131 11.59 -1.75 -3.88
CA ILE A 131 12.94 -2.13 -3.45
C ILE A 131 14.00 -1.67 -4.46
N GLU A 132 13.65 -1.63 -5.74
CA GLU A 132 14.57 -1.28 -6.83
C GLU A 132 14.81 0.23 -6.95
N HIS A 133 13.74 1.04 -6.87
CA HIS A 133 13.80 2.47 -7.20
C HIS A 133 13.86 3.42 -6.00
N THR A 134 13.50 2.97 -4.80
CA THR A 134 13.56 3.84 -3.60
C THR A 134 14.96 3.86 -2.98
N ASP A 135 15.22 4.82 -2.09
CA ASP A 135 16.49 4.86 -1.36
C ASP A 135 16.69 3.56 -0.56
N LYS A 136 17.78 2.85 -0.85
CA LYS A 136 18.07 1.52 -0.29
C LYS A 136 18.22 1.58 1.23
N THR A 137 18.73 2.68 1.77
CA THR A 137 18.89 2.85 3.22
C THR A 137 17.52 3.04 3.87
N ALA A 138 16.69 3.92 3.33
CA ALA A 138 15.33 4.16 3.81
C ALA A 138 14.45 2.90 3.70
N CYS A 139 14.50 2.19 2.58
CA CYS A 139 13.78 0.93 2.39
C CYS A 139 14.26 -0.15 3.37
N GLY A 140 15.58 -0.31 3.55
CA GLY A 140 16.14 -1.26 4.52
C GLY A 140 15.74 -0.94 5.96
N LEU A 141 15.81 0.33 6.35
CA LEU A 141 15.35 0.78 7.68
C LEU A 141 13.86 0.54 7.88
N ALA A 142 13.03 0.83 6.87
CA ALA A 142 11.59 0.58 6.92
C ALA A 142 11.29 -0.91 7.17
N LEU A 143 11.94 -1.81 6.43
CA LEU A 143 11.81 -3.26 6.60
C LEU A 143 12.27 -3.74 7.98
N LEU A 144 13.44 -3.31 8.44
CA LEU A 144 13.96 -3.66 9.76
C LEU A 144 13.02 -3.19 10.87
N ARG A 145 12.51 -1.96 10.79
CA ARG A 145 11.54 -1.45 11.78
C ARG A 145 10.21 -2.17 11.73
N LEU A 146 9.74 -2.55 10.54
CA LEU A 146 8.54 -3.36 10.40
C LEU A 146 8.72 -4.70 11.11
N LEU A 147 9.82 -5.40 10.83
CA LEU A 147 10.15 -6.69 11.45
C LEU A 147 10.26 -6.58 12.97
N MET A 148 10.97 -5.56 13.47
CA MET A 148 11.10 -5.30 14.90
C MET A 148 9.75 -5.02 15.57
N SER A 149 8.83 -4.34 14.88
CA SER A 149 7.50 -4.04 15.40
C SER A 149 6.67 -5.33 15.50
N SER A 150 6.65 -6.14 14.44
CA SER A 150 5.98 -7.44 14.43
C SER A 150 6.53 -8.38 15.51
N LEU A 151 7.84 -8.39 15.75
CA LEU A 151 8.46 -9.19 16.82
C LEU A 151 8.07 -8.71 18.22
N LYS A 152 7.92 -7.39 18.43
CA LYS A 152 7.45 -6.84 19.71
C LYS A 152 5.99 -7.23 19.98
N ASP A 153 5.15 -7.21 18.95
CA ASP A 153 3.75 -7.61 19.07
C ASP A 153 3.63 -9.11 19.34
N LEU A 154 4.48 -9.95 18.74
CA LEU A 154 4.55 -11.39 19.03
C LEU A 154 5.00 -11.67 20.48
N LYS A 155 5.97 -10.91 21.02
CA LYS A 155 6.40 -11.02 22.42
C LYS A 155 5.33 -10.59 23.43
N ARG A 156 4.36 -9.78 23.00
CA ARG A 156 3.18 -9.39 23.79
C ARG A 156 2.06 -10.42 23.71
N CYS A 157 2.16 -11.41 22.83
CA CYS A 157 1.21 -12.52 22.75
C CYS A 157 1.37 -13.43 23.98
N ASP A 158 0.28 -13.65 24.72
CA ASP A 158 0.26 -14.41 25.97
C ASP A 158 0.84 -15.82 25.82
N THR A 159 0.79 -16.40 24.62
CA THR A 159 1.38 -17.69 24.28
C THR A 159 2.90 -17.72 24.46
N PHE A 160 3.61 -16.62 24.15
CA PHE A 160 5.05 -16.54 24.36
C PHE A 160 5.38 -16.42 25.86
N ARG A 161 4.57 -15.65 26.61
CA ARG A 161 4.64 -15.57 28.08
C ARG A 161 4.41 -16.95 28.72
N GLU A 162 3.37 -17.66 28.31
CA GLU A 162 3.07 -19.01 28.82
C GLU A 162 4.16 -20.03 28.49
N LEU A 163 4.76 -19.97 27.28
CA LEU A 163 5.88 -20.84 26.91
C LEU A 163 7.13 -20.53 27.73
N THR A 164 7.42 -19.25 27.99
CA THR A 164 8.54 -18.87 28.88
C THR A 164 8.29 -19.22 30.35
N LEU A 165 7.03 -19.21 30.81
CA LEU A 165 6.66 -19.57 32.19
C LEU A 165 6.59 -21.10 32.40
N LYS A 166 6.34 -21.90 31.36
CA LYS A 166 6.36 -23.37 31.41
C LYS A 166 7.75 -23.99 31.33
N THR A 167 8.77 -23.19 31.01
CA THR A 167 10.16 -23.68 30.83
C THR A 167 11.06 -23.36 32.04
N PHE A 168 10.47 -22.98 33.18
CA PHE A 168 11.15 -22.86 34.48
C PHE A 168 10.43 -23.69 35.54
#